data_AF-A0A0F9ZQ98-F1
#
_entry.id   AF-A0A0F9ZQ98-F1
#
_cell.length_a   1.000
_cell.length_b   1.000
_cell.length_c   1.000
_cell.angle_alpha   90.00
_cell.angle_beta   90.00
_cell.angle_gamma   90.00
#
_symmetry.space_group_name_H-M   'P 1'
#
loop_
_entity.id
_entity.type
_entity.pdbx_description
1 polymer ?
#
loop_
_entity_poly.entity_id
_entity_poly.type
_entity_poly.pdbx_seq_one_letter_code
_entity_poly.pdbx_strand_id
1 'polypeptide(L)'
;MSKSAKIKAKIYYDDWRKEKTYSPALKKNINITLKGWRHITGDDQYKKRVFNDVYRRLKLLPSAKFIIKKSSTIQSVRVKNSIKYFALEAVVPVKINKSKTLRIVKVIIQEDKIGNLVFLSVMDKKS
;
A
#
# COMPACT_ATOMS: atom_id res chain seq x y z
N MET A 1 6.36 14.55 -12.12
CA MET A 1 5.88 14.92 -10.76
C MET A 1 6.42 16.29 -10.47
N SER A 2 5.68 17.18 -9.81
CA SER A 2 6.40 18.21 -9.06
C SER A 2 7.24 17.47 -8.00
N LYS A 3 8.51 17.83 -7.84
CA LYS A 3 9.40 17.26 -6.80
C LYS A 3 8.70 17.24 -5.43
N SER A 4 7.87 18.25 -5.17
CA SER A 4 7.04 18.42 -3.96
C SER A 4 6.14 17.23 -3.62
N ALA A 5 5.43 16.61 -4.58
CA ALA A 5 4.47 15.55 -4.25
C ALA A 5 5.16 14.23 -3.83
N LYS A 6 6.31 13.89 -4.45
CA LYS A 6 7.12 12.73 -4.04
C LYS A 6 7.67 12.93 -2.63
N ILE A 7 8.16 14.14 -2.33
CA ILE A 7 8.71 14.51 -1.03
C ILE A 7 7.63 14.41 0.06
N LYS A 8 6.44 15.00 -0.17
CA LYS A 8 5.31 14.90 0.79
C LYS A 8 4.91 13.45 1.05
N ALA A 9 4.81 12.63 0.01
CA ALA A 9 4.49 11.22 0.16
C ALA A 9 5.60 10.45 0.90
N LYS A 10 6.87 10.81 0.69
CA LYS A 10 8.02 10.22 1.37
C LYS A 10 8.02 10.55 2.86
N ILE A 11 7.82 11.82 3.23
CA ILE A 11 7.70 12.25 4.63
C ILE A 11 6.58 11.47 5.32
N TYR A 12 5.39 11.46 4.72
CA TYR A 12 4.25 10.69 5.24
C TYR A 12 4.59 9.19 5.42
N TYR A 13 5.26 8.58 4.44
CA TYR A 13 5.64 7.17 4.49
C TYR A 13 6.67 6.89 5.60
N ASP A 14 7.65 7.78 5.78
CA ASP A 14 8.69 7.64 6.79
C ASP A 14 8.14 7.84 8.21
N ASP A 15 7.18 8.74 8.38
CA ASP A 15 6.47 8.88 9.65
C ASP A 15 5.59 7.67 9.93
N TRP A 16 4.85 7.20 8.93
CA TRP A 16 4.09 5.95 9.05
C TRP A 16 4.99 4.76 9.41
N ARG A 17 6.22 4.73 8.91
CA ARG A 17 7.20 3.67 9.23
C ARG A 17 7.66 3.66 10.68
N LYS A 18 7.57 4.77 11.40
CA LYS A 18 7.89 4.83 12.84
C LYS A 18 6.73 4.33 13.70
N GLU A 19 5.53 4.23 13.15
CA GLU A 19 4.33 3.82 13.87
C GLU A 19 4.09 2.31 13.83
N LYS A 20 3.62 1.74 14.96
CA LYS A 20 3.04 0.39 14.95
C LYS A 20 1.69 0.42 14.25
N THR A 21 1.55 -0.40 13.20
CA THR A 21 0.31 -0.49 12.42
C THR A 21 -0.30 -1.88 12.58
N TYR A 22 -1.23 -2.03 13.52
CA TYR A 22 -1.95 -3.29 13.70
C TYR A 22 -3.02 -3.50 12.62
N SER A 23 -3.13 -4.73 12.11
CA SER A 23 -4.19 -5.13 11.20
C SER A 23 -5.14 -6.12 11.87
N PRO A 24 -6.42 -5.75 12.08
CA PRO A 24 -7.42 -6.67 12.65
C PRO A 24 -7.64 -7.92 11.79
N ALA A 25 -7.73 -7.76 10.47
CA ALA A 25 -7.91 -8.87 9.52
C ALA A 25 -6.82 -9.93 9.62
N LEU A 26 -5.58 -9.53 9.91
CA LEU A 26 -4.42 -10.43 9.97
C LEU A 26 -3.96 -10.74 11.39
N LYS A 27 -4.63 -10.15 12.40
CA LYS A 27 -4.33 -10.24 13.84
C LYS A 27 -2.85 -9.99 14.18
N LYS A 28 -2.16 -9.18 13.38
CA LYS A 28 -0.71 -8.93 13.48
C LYS A 28 -0.37 -7.49 13.11
N ASN A 29 0.80 -7.02 13.57
CA ASN A 29 1.37 -5.75 13.14
C ASN A 29 1.93 -5.86 11.71
N ILE A 30 1.70 -4.82 10.92
CA ILE A 30 2.21 -4.67 9.57
C ILE A 30 3.42 -3.75 9.60
N ASN A 31 4.56 -4.28 9.17
CA ASN A 31 5.81 -3.56 9.05
C ASN A 31 5.81 -2.71 7.77
N ILE A 32 6.03 -1.41 7.94
CA ILE A 32 6.21 -0.50 6.81
C ILE A 32 7.72 -0.40 6.56
N THR A 33 8.18 -0.86 5.42
CA THR A 33 9.63 -1.01 5.15
C THR A 33 10.05 -0.28 3.88
N LEU A 34 11.37 -0.16 3.68
CA LEU A 34 11.92 0.37 2.43
C LEU A 34 11.55 -0.49 1.22
N LYS A 35 11.31 -1.79 1.42
CA LYS A 35 10.84 -2.70 0.37
C LYS A 35 9.50 -2.25 -0.20
N GLY A 36 8.53 -1.91 0.65
CA GLY A 36 7.23 -1.38 0.22
C GLY A 36 7.36 -0.07 -0.56
N TRP A 37 8.24 0.83 -0.10
CA TRP A 37 8.52 2.09 -0.79
C TRP A 37 9.09 1.85 -2.21
N ARG A 38 10.16 1.06 -2.32
CA ARG A 38 10.80 0.74 -3.61
C ARG A 38 9.83 0.04 -4.56
N HIS A 39 9.01 -0.86 -4.05
CA HIS A 39 8.00 -1.54 -4.85
C HIS A 39 6.90 -0.58 -5.33
N ILE A 40 6.54 0.47 -4.57
CA ILE A 40 5.60 1.52 -5.02
C ILE A 40 6.24 2.44 -6.06
N THR A 41 7.49 2.84 -5.86
CA THR A 41 8.20 3.77 -6.75
C THR A 41 8.72 3.11 -8.01
N GLY A 42 8.78 1.77 -8.06
CA GLY A 42 9.42 1.04 -9.16
C GLY A 42 10.94 1.15 -9.13
N ASP A 43 11.50 1.47 -7.95
CA ASP A 43 12.94 1.41 -7.68
C ASP A 43 13.38 -0.02 -7.30
N ASP A 44 12.49 -1.01 -7.43
CA ASP A 44 12.88 -2.41 -7.43
C ASP A 44 13.45 -2.80 -8.80
N GLN A 45 14.46 -3.67 -8.80
CA GLN A 45 15.16 -4.08 -10.02
C GLN A 45 14.28 -4.90 -10.98
N TYR A 46 13.04 -5.22 -10.61
CA TYR A 46 12.21 -6.21 -11.29
C TYR A 46 11.12 -5.58 -12.17
N LYS A 47 10.64 -4.36 -11.87
CA LYS A 47 9.63 -3.70 -12.71
C LYS A 47 9.66 -2.17 -12.64
N LYS A 48 10.15 -1.55 -13.72
CA LYS A 48 9.98 -0.09 -13.93
C LYS A 48 8.49 0.24 -13.98
N ARG A 49 8.07 1.20 -13.15
CA ARG A 49 6.69 1.70 -13.14
C ARG A 49 6.60 3.00 -13.92
N VAL A 50 5.52 3.14 -14.69
CA VAL A 50 5.22 4.40 -15.38
C VAL A 50 4.90 5.47 -14.33
N PHE A 51 5.36 6.68 -14.60
CA PHE A 51 5.21 7.84 -13.73
C PHE A 51 3.80 8.00 -13.12
N ASN A 52 2.75 7.83 -13.94
CA ASN A 52 1.36 7.98 -13.52
C ASN A 52 0.90 6.89 -12.53
N ASP A 53 1.39 5.66 -12.65
CA ASP A 53 1.10 4.58 -11.70
C ASP A 53 1.72 4.91 -10.34
N VAL A 54 3.01 5.30 -10.33
CA VAL A 54 3.70 5.71 -9.09
C VAL A 54 2.95 6.83 -8.39
N TYR A 55 2.60 7.89 -9.13
CA TYR A 55 1.89 9.04 -8.58
C TYR A 55 0.55 8.65 -7.94
N ARG A 56 -0.23 7.77 -8.60
CA ARG A 56 -1.49 7.26 -8.06
C ARG A 56 -1.27 6.47 -6.78
N ARG A 57 -0.31 5.56 -6.74
CA ARG A 57 -0.01 4.74 -5.56
C ARG A 57 0.42 5.59 -4.37
N LEU A 58 1.26 6.60 -4.59
CA LEU A 58 1.69 7.53 -3.53
C LEU A 58 0.50 8.28 -2.92
N LYS A 59 -0.47 8.71 -3.74
CA LYS A 59 -1.70 9.36 -3.25
C LYS A 59 -2.59 8.44 -2.42
N LEU A 60 -2.49 7.12 -2.62
CA LEU A 60 -3.30 6.13 -1.92
C LEU A 60 -2.67 5.69 -0.60
N LEU A 61 -1.48 6.17 -0.22
CA LEU A 61 -0.83 5.80 1.05
C LEU A 61 -1.69 6.09 2.30
N PRO A 62 -2.41 7.23 2.40
CA PRO A 62 -3.33 7.44 3.52
C PRO A 62 -4.46 6.43 3.56
N SER A 63 -5.06 6.14 2.40
CA SER A 63 -6.09 5.10 2.27
C SER A 63 -5.54 3.72 2.64
N ALA A 64 -4.29 3.39 2.27
CA ALA A 64 -3.67 2.13 2.61
C ALA A 64 -3.54 1.94 4.12
N LYS A 65 -3.03 2.96 4.83
CA LYS A 65 -2.92 2.96 6.29
C LYS A 65 -4.28 2.79 6.96
N PHE A 66 -5.30 3.51 6.47
CA PHE A 66 -6.67 3.39 6.96
C PHE A 66 -7.22 1.97 6.78
N ILE A 67 -7.08 1.40 5.57
CA ILE A 67 -7.56 0.06 5.24
C ILE A 67 -6.89 -0.98 6.14
N ILE A 68 -5.56 -0.92 6.30
CA ILE A 68 -4.84 -1.87 7.17
C ILE A 68 -5.39 -1.85 8.61
N LYS A 69 -5.62 -0.64 9.15
CA LYS A 69 -6.08 -0.46 10.55
C LYS A 69 -7.55 -0.81 10.76
N LYS A 70 -8.38 -0.82 9.72
CA LYS A 70 -9.85 -0.94 9.85
C LYS A 70 -10.44 -2.19 9.21
N SER A 71 -9.78 -2.79 8.23
CA SER A 71 -10.26 -4.02 7.61
C SER A 71 -10.27 -5.18 8.61
N SER A 72 -11.41 -5.86 8.69
CA SER A 72 -11.61 -7.09 9.46
C SER A 72 -11.51 -8.35 8.59
N THR A 73 -11.56 -8.19 7.26
CA THR A 73 -11.60 -9.30 6.30
C THR A 73 -10.42 -9.24 5.32
N ILE A 74 -9.99 -10.41 4.88
CA ILE A 74 -8.99 -10.60 3.84
C ILE A 74 -9.73 -10.99 2.56
N GLN A 75 -9.57 -10.23 1.48
CA GLN A 75 -10.27 -10.49 0.22
C GLN A 75 -9.58 -11.55 -0.64
N SER A 76 -8.26 -11.70 -0.52
CA SER A 76 -7.55 -12.79 -1.20
C SER A 76 -6.23 -13.12 -0.55
N VAL A 77 -5.86 -14.40 -0.61
CA VAL A 77 -4.54 -14.91 -0.26
C VAL A 77 -3.93 -15.57 -1.49
N ARG A 78 -2.67 -15.27 -1.79
CA ARG A 78 -1.92 -15.91 -2.89
C ARG A 78 -0.54 -16.34 -2.40
N VAL A 79 -0.07 -17.48 -2.86
CA VAL A 79 1.30 -17.94 -2.61
C VAL A 79 2.05 -17.94 -3.94
N LYS A 80 3.23 -17.30 -3.97
CA LYS A 80 4.12 -17.33 -5.13
C LYS A 80 5.55 -17.51 -4.64
N ASN A 81 6.27 -18.49 -5.17
CA ASN A 81 7.64 -18.81 -4.78
C ASN A 81 7.80 -18.93 -3.25
N SER A 82 6.86 -19.64 -2.61
CA SER A 82 6.78 -19.81 -1.15
C SER A 82 6.59 -18.52 -0.33
N ILE A 83 6.25 -17.40 -0.99
CA ILE A 83 5.92 -16.14 -0.33
C ILE A 83 4.41 -15.96 -0.37
N LYS A 84 3.80 -15.68 0.79
CA LYS A 84 2.36 -15.43 0.92
C LYS A 84 2.06 -13.94 0.76
N TYR A 85 0.99 -13.64 0.04
CA TYR A 85 0.50 -12.30 -0.23
C TYR A 85 -0.97 -12.21 0.17
N PHE A 86 -1.31 -11.18 0.93
CA PHE A 86 -2.68 -10.88 1.35
C PHE A 86 -3.15 -9.61 0.65
N ALA A 87 -4.41 -9.60 0.22
CA ALA A 87 -5.08 -8.40 -0.26
C ALA A 87 -6.16 -7.97 0.73
N LEU A 88 -6.10 -6.69 1.13
CA LEU A 88 -7.18 -6.00 1.81
C LEU A 88 -7.80 -5.01 0.82
N GLU A 89 -9.11 -5.02 0.65
CA GLU A 89 -9.84 -4.10 -0.23
C GLU A 89 -10.86 -3.30 0.58
N ALA A 90 -11.02 -2.02 0.24
CA ALA A 90 -12.13 -1.21 0.72
C ALA A 90 -12.54 -0.18 -0.34
N VAL A 91 -13.81 0.21 -0.29
CA VAL A 91 -14.32 1.37 -1.05
C VAL A 91 -14.00 2.62 -0.25
N VAL A 92 -13.18 3.52 -0.83
CA VAL A 92 -12.78 4.76 -0.17
C VAL A 92 -12.92 5.96 -1.11
N PRO A 93 -13.25 7.15 -0.59
CA PRO A 93 -13.23 8.37 -1.39
C PRO A 93 -11.79 8.75 -1.72
N VAL A 94 -11.44 8.74 -3.01
CA VAL A 94 -10.13 9.17 -3.49
C VAL A 94 -10.29 10.55 -4.15
N LYS A 95 -9.45 11.50 -3.75
CA LYS A 95 -9.45 12.84 -4.34
C LYS A 95 -8.74 12.80 -5.70
N ILE A 96 -9.53 12.99 -6.75
CA ILE A 96 -9.04 13.12 -8.12
C ILE A 96 -9.43 14.52 -8.57
N ASN A 97 -8.42 15.37 -8.80
CA ASN A 97 -8.60 16.81 -9.04
C ASN A 97 -9.35 17.48 -7.88
N LYS A 98 -10.41 18.25 -8.18
CA LYS A 98 -11.29 18.92 -7.21
C LYS A 98 -12.47 18.06 -6.75
N SER A 99 -12.62 16.84 -7.28
CA SER A 99 -13.75 15.94 -6.95
C SER A 99 -13.30 14.73 -6.13
N LYS A 100 -14.22 14.18 -5.34
CA LYS A 100 -14.04 12.91 -4.61
C LYS A 100 -14.81 11.85 -5.38
N THR A 101 -14.13 10.76 -5.74
CA THR A 101 -14.77 9.60 -6.38
C THR A 101 -14.53 8.38 -5.50
N LEU A 102 -15.57 7.57 -5.30
CA LEU A 102 -15.43 6.28 -4.63
C LEU A 102 -14.63 5.33 -5.52
N ARG A 103 -13.61 4.69 -4.95
CA ARG A 103 -12.82 3.68 -5.64
C ARG A 103 -12.56 2.50 -4.74
N ILE A 104 -12.49 1.31 -5.33
CA ILE A 104 -11.96 0.13 -4.66
C ILE A 104 -10.44 0.27 -4.59
N VAL A 105 -9.92 0.43 -3.38
CA VAL A 105 -8.49 0.47 -3.11
C VAL A 105 -8.08 -0.87 -2.52
N LYS A 106 -7.09 -1.50 -3.16
CA LYS A 106 -6.46 -2.76 -2.77
C LYS A 106 -5.09 -2.48 -2.16
N VAL A 107 -4.89 -2.97 -0.94
CA VAL A 107 -3.62 -3.01 -0.23
C VAL A 107 -3.06 -4.41 -0.32
N ILE A 108 -1.77 -4.50 -0.67
CA ILE A 108 -1.03 -5.76 -0.73
C ILE A 108 -0.06 -5.82 0.45
N ILE A 109 -0.18 -6.90 1.21
CA ILE A 109 0.70 -7.24 2.32
C ILE A 109 1.43 -8.52 1.96
N GLN A 110 2.72 -8.58 2.22
CA GLN A 110 3.55 -9.75 2.01
C GLN A 110 3.94 -10.36 3.35
N GLU A 111 3.83 -11.67 3.49
CA GLU A 111 4.52 -12.42 4.55
C GLU A 111 5.95 -12.72 4.11
N ASP A 112 6.95 -12.30 4.87
CA ASP A 112 8.33 -12.71 4.63
C ASP A 112 8.59 -14.15 5.10
N LYS A 113 9.81 -14.67 4.82
CA LYS A 113 10.15 -16.06 5.14
C LYS A 113 10.13 -16.38 6.63
N ILE A 114 10.20 -15.37 7.49
CA ILE A 114 10.21 -15.52 8.96
C ILE A 114 8.83 -15.18 9.57
N GLY A 115 7.81 -14.94 8.74
CA GLY A 115 6.43 -14.76 9.18
C GLY A 115 6.05 -13.31 9.55
N ASN A 116 6.91 -12.33 9.24
CA ASN A 116 6.54 -10.92 9.40
C ASN A 116 5.65 -10.48 8.24
N LEU A 117 4.67 -9.65 8.56
CA LEU A 117 3.81 -9.03 7.57
C LEU A 117 4.35 -7.67 7.18
N VAL A 118 4.57 -7.44 5.90
CA VAL A 118 5.18 -6.24 5.34
C VAL A 118 4.19 -5.59 4.38
N PHE A 119 3.93 -4.30 4.54
CA PHE A 119 3.21 -3.53 3.54
C PHE A 119 4.04 -3.49 2.25
N LEU A 120 3.48 -4.00 1.15
CA LEU A 120 4.18 -4.10 -0.12
C LEU A 120 3.68 -3.07 -1.14
N SER A 121 2.37 -2.85 -1.23
CA SER A 121 1.83 -1.90 -2.21
C SER A 121 0.38 -1.51 -1.93
N VAL A 122 -0.07 -0.50 -2.66
CA VAL A 122 -1.46 -0.10 -2.76
C VAL A 122 -1.80 0.18 -4.22
N MET A 123 -3.04 -0.10 -4.66
CA MET A 123 -3.54 0.22 -5.99
C MET A 123 -5.05 0.39 -5.97
N ASP A 124 -5.59 1.26 -6.81
CA ASP A 124 -7.03 1.33 -7.07
C ASP A 124 -7.37 0.50 -8.31
N LYS A 125 -8.44 -0.30 -8.24
CA LYS A 125 -9.05 -0.84 -9.47
C LYS A 125 -9.72 0.34 -10.18
N LYS A 126 -9.30 0.63 -11.41
CA LYS A 126 -10.18 1.35 -12.34
C LYS A 126 -11.33 0.38 -12.63
N SER A 127 -12.51 0.68 -12.10
CA SER A 127 -13.76 0.37 -12.77
C SER A 127 -13.75 1.04 -14.14
#